data_AF-A0A2G9UKD8-F1
#
_entry.id   AF-A0A2G9UKD8-F1
#
_cell.length_a   1.000
_cell.length_b   1.000
_cell.length_c   1.000
_cell.angle_alpha   90.00
_cell.angle_beta   90.00
_cell.angle_gamma   90.00
#
_symmetry.space_group_name_H-M   'P 1'
#
loop_
_entity.id
_entity.type
_entity.pdbx_description
1 polymer ?
#
loop_
_entity_poly.entity_id
_entity_poly.type
_entity_poly.pdbx_seq_one_letter_code
_entity_poly.pdbx_strand_id
1 'polypeptide(L)'
;MSNSQEKEVSEGESTSFRCDAVGNPLPLVFWTRAGDEQIIAKGDTITIDNVRNWQQGEYICTAIVEGFKHASMSHFLHIRGAPVITVPAEVTAGTGESTEISCHISGRPKPLEIRWTKDGEPLNYASGRTQVHQIPRLYRVESRLTFKDLRDTDMGIYNCTASNGMATSSKSVHLKRRGVTDILGFSDVYAVSTEKAQGLETLQEIDTPKTSTHNLVPSPDKIRPPSRASTHSINSTDAFVEVRFADEVQKTEVVTSLSPHWDSDLFPFDTDEKQLSECWVQFRVMDHDTYSANDAIGRVNLDCNILVEKMRMQEMERLDEIHVLPIYDTLNGGFEQYNLL
;
A
#
# COMPACT_ATOMS: atom_id res chain seq x y z
N MET A 1 -30.13 -22.53 -7.31
CA MET A 1 -30.20 -21.29 -6.49
C MET A 1 -30.47 -20.12 -7.42
N SER A 2 -31.01 -19.01 -6.91
CA SER A 2 -31.13 -17.74 -7.64
C SER A 2 -29.75 -17.16 -8.01
N ASN A 3 -29.73 -16.18 -8.91
CA ASN A 3 -28.50 -15.50 -9.32
C ASN A 3 -27.95 -14.56 -8.24
N SER A 4 -26.66 -14.23 -8.37
CA SER A 4 -25.98 -13.20 -7.58
C SER A 4 -26.69 -11.84 -7.69
N GLN A 5 -26.63 -11.07 -6.61
CA GLN A 5 -27.16 -9.71 -6.53
C GLN A 5 -26.05 -8.75 -6.10
N GLU A 6 -25.96 -7.59 -6.73
CA GLU A 6 -25.10 -6.48 -6.32
C GLU A 6 -26.01 -5.31 -5.93
N LYS A 7 -25.86 -4.78 -4.71
CA LYS A 7 -26.68 -3.68 -4.18
C LYS A 7 -25.82 -2.53 -3.70
N GLU A 8 -26.23 -1.31 -4.04
CA GLU A 8 -25.62 -0.07 -3.55
C GLU A 8 -26.56 0.66 -2.60
N VAL A 9 -26.13 0.92 -1.37
CA VAL A 9 -26.99 1.43 -0.27
C VAL A 9 -26.28 2.55 0.47
N SER A 10 -27.00 3.57 0.93
CA SER A 10 -26.41 4.66 1.72
C SER A 10 -26.30 4.26 3.19
N GLU A 11 -25.34 4.83 3.91
CA GLU A 11 -25.22 4.57 5.35
C GLU A 11 -26.51 4.94 6.10
N GLY A 12 -26.94 4.08 7.03
CA GLY A 12 -28.17 4.23 7.81
C GLY A 12 -29.44 3.72 7.13
N GLU A 13 -29.43 3.42 5.84
CA GLU A 13 -30.55 2.77 5.14
C GLU A 13 -30.59 1.26 5.42
N SER A 14 -31.71 0.62 5.11
CA SER A 14 -31.87 -0.84 5.19
C SER A 14 -31.86 -1.47 3.80
N THR A 15 -31.36 -2.69 3.71
CA THR A 15 -31.39 -3.49 2.47
C THR A 15 -31.59 -4.96 2.76
N SER A 16 -31.86 -5.77 1.74
CA SER A 16 -31.99 -7.21 1.88
C SER A 16 -31.41 -7.98 0.69
N PHE A 17 -30.91 -9.19 0.91
CA PHE A 17 -30.61 -10.12 -0.18
C PHE A 17 -31.58 -11.30 -0.11
N ARG A 18 -31.95 -11.80 -1.29
CA ARG A 18 -32.84 -12.95 -1.44
C ARG A 18 -32.13 -14.06 -2.22
N CYS A 19 -32.19 -15.27 -1.67
CA CYS A 19 -31.57 -16.46 -2.20
C CYS A 19 -32.60 -17.60 -2.24
N ASP A 20 -33.18 -17.80 -3.41
CA ASP A 20 -34.16 -18.86 -3.62
C ASP A 20 -33.43 -20.17 -3.95
N ALA A 21 -33.58 -21.18 -3.09
CA ALA A 21 -33.03 -22.51 -3.28
C ALA A 21 -34.15 -23.55 -3.42
N VAL A 22 -33.99 -24.45 -4.38
CA VAL A 22 -34.94 -25.53 -4.68
C VAL A 22 -34.24 -26.87 -4.54
N GLY A 23 -34.95 -27.86 -3.99
CA GLY A 23 -34.45 -29.21 -3.76
C GLY A 23 -35.55 -30.11 -3.21
N ASN A 24 -35.35 -31.42 -3.30
CA ASN A 24 -36.20 -32.42 -2.66
C ASN A 24 -35.32 -33.40 -1.84
N PRO A 25 -35.38 -33.38 -0.49
CA PRO A 25 -36.24 -32.51 0.33
C PRO A 25 -35.87 -31.01 0.24
N LEU A 26 -36.79 -30.15 0.68
CA LEU A 26 -36.60 -28.69 0.63
C LEU A 26 -35.31 -28.32 1.39
N PRO A 27 -34.38 -27.55 0.78
CA PRO A 27 -33.11 -27.23 1.39
C PRO A 27 -33.26 -26.26 2.56
N LEU A 28 -32.41 -26.43 3.58
CA LEU A 28 -32.20 -25.42 4.60
C LEU A 28 -31.25 -24.35 4.06
N VAL A 29 -31.68 -23.09 4.09
CA VAL A 29 -30.88 -21.95 3.63
C VAL A 29 -30.40 -21.15 4.83
N PHE A 30 -29.11 -20.77 4.81
CA PHE A 30 -28.51 -19.87 5.78
C PHE A 30 -27.51 -18.93 5.11
N TRP A 31 -27.15 -17.86 5.81
CA TRP A 31 -26.28 -16.80 5.32
C TRP A 31 -25.03 -16.67 6.17
N THR A 32 -23.91 -16.39 5.52
CA THR A 32 -22.62 -16.06 6.14
C THR A 32 -21.99 -14.86 5.42
N ARG A 33 -20.95 -14.26 5.99
CA ARG A 33 -20.09 -13.30 5.29
C ARG A 33 -18.91 -14.05 4.66
N ALA A 34 -18.40 -13.57 3.53
CA ALA A 34 -17.22 -14.20 2.94
C ALA A 34 -16.02 -14.13 3.89
N GLY A 35 -15.42 -15.30 4.15
CA GLY A 35 -14.30 -15.50 5.07
C GLY A 35 -14.69 -15.71 6.55
N ASP A 36 -15.99 -15.65 6.86
CA ASP A 36 -16.53 -15.88 8.21
C ASP A 36 -17.56 -17.02 8.13
N GLU A 37 -17.34 -18.08 8.90
CA GLU A 37 -18.24 -19.24 8.92
C GLU A 37 -19.46 -19.03 9.83
N GLN A 38 -19.52 -17.92 10.56
CA GLN A 38 -20.64 -17.61 11.44
C GLN A 38 -21.94 -17.41 10.65
N ILE A 39 -22.99 -18.14 11.08
CA ILE A 39 -24.33 -17.98 10.51
C ILE A 39 -24.94 -16.68 11.02
N ILE A 40 -25.09 -15.71 10.12
CA ILE A 40 -25.66 -14.39 10.42
C ILE A 40 -27.17 -14.32 10.21
N ALA A 41 -27.75 -15.23 9.41
CA ALA A 41 -29.19 -15.34 9.22
C ALA A 41 -29.60 -16.73 8.70
N LYS A 42 -30.87 -17.12 8.93
CA LYS A 42 -31.48 -18.35 8.40
C LYS A 42 -32.72 -17.98 7.57
N GLY A 43 -32.97 -18.75 6.52
CA GLY A 43 -34.06 -18.50 5.57
C GLY A 43 -33.55 -17.97 4.23
N ASP A 44 -34.49 -17.79 3.30
CA ASP A 44 -34.22 -17.34 1.93
C ASP A 44 -33.81 -15.87 1.84
N THR A 45 -34.02 -15.08 2.89
CA THR A 45 -33.82 -13.63 2.87
C THR A 45 -33.05 -13.18 4.10
N ILE A 46 -32.00 -12.39 3.88
CA ILE A 46 -31.30 -11.65 4.94
C ILE A 46 -31.64 -10.17 4.81
N THR A 47 -31.95 -9.52 5.94
CA THR A 47 -32.16 -8.07 6.01
C THR A 47 -31.03 -7.45 6.83
N ILE A 48 -30.47 -6.36 6.32
CA ILE A 48 -29.39 -5.60 6.92
C ILE A 48 -29.95 -4.20 7.18
N ASP A 49 -30.26 -3.93 8.44
CA ASP A 49 -30.80 -2.64 8.87
C ASP A 49 -29.70 -1.68 9.29
N ASN A 50 -29.94 -0.38 9.12
CA ASN A 50 -29.03 0.69 9.54
C ASN A 50 -27.60 0.46 9.04
N VAL A 51 -27.46 0.24 7.73
CA VAL A 51 -26.21 -0.18 7.07
C VAL A 51 -25.03 0.72 7.44
N ARG A 52 -23.90 0.12 7.81
CA ARG A 52 -22.63 0.79 8.17
C ARG A 52 -21.49 0.38 7.26
N ASN A 53 -20.51 1.25 7.07
CA ASN A 53 -19.37 1.03 6.15
C ASN A 53 -18.69 -0.34 6.31
N TRP A 54 -18.54 -0.85 7.54
CA TRP A 54 -17.92 -2.15 7.83
C TRP A 54 -18.76 -3.38 7.42
N GLN A 55 -20.06 -3.19 7.13
CA GLN A 55 -20.96 -4.21 6.58
C GLN A 55 -20.84 -4.35 5.07
N GLN A 56 -20.08 -3.48 4.40
CA GLN A 56 -19.75 -3.66 2.99
C GLN A 56 -19.05 -5.02 2.77
N GLY A 57 -19.31 -5.66 1.64
CA GLY A 57 -18.63 -6.89 1.26
C GLY A 57 -19.56 -7.97 0.71
N GLU A 58 -19.07 -9.19 0.73
CA GLU A 58 -19.72 -10.35 0.14
C GLU A 58 -20.53 -11.13 1.21
N TYR A 59 -21.78 -11.41 0.85
CA TYR A 59 -22.75 -12.19 1.62
C TYR A 59 -23.02 -13.48 0.86
N ILE A 60 -22.82 -14.62 1.52
CA ILE A 60 -22.95 -15.93 0.89
C ILE A 60 -24.19 -16.61 1.47
N CYS A 61 -25.14 -16.97 0.61
CA CYS A 61 -26.19 -17.91 1.00
C CYS A 61 -25.75 -19.33 0.69
N THR A 62 -25.98 -20.24 1.61
CA THR A 62 -25.70 -21.66 1.46
C THR A 62 -26.99 -22.46 1.69
N ALA A 63 -27.29 -23.36 0.76
CA ALA A 63 -28.40 -24.29 0.79
C ALA A 63 -27.90 -25.71 1.01
N ILE A 64 -28.42 -26.36 2.04
CA ILE A 64 -28.03 -27.73 2.42
C ILE A 64 -29.21 -28.68 2.36
N VAL A 65 -28.95 -29.88 1.86
CA VAL A 65 -29.85 -31.03 1.89
C VAL A 65 -29.02 -32.19 2.41
N GLU A 66 -29.47 -32.84 3.49
CA GLU A 66 -28.72 -33.91 4.13
C GLU A 66 -28.35 -35.02 3.13
N GLY A 67 -27.08 -35.42 3.11
CA GLY A 67 -26.57 -36.43 2.17
C GLY A 67 -26.27 -35.91 0.76
N PHE A 68 -26.46 -34.62 0.47
CA PHE A 68 -26.12 -34.00 -0.82
C PHE A 68 -25.08 -32.90 -0.66
N LYS A 69 -24.41 -32.57 -1.78
CA LYS A 69 -23.47 -31.46 -1.84
C LYS A 69 -24.20 -30.14 -1.60
N HIS A 70 -23.59 -29.26 -0.79
CA HIS A 70 -24.10 -27.92 -0.56
C HIS A 70 -24.04 -27.08 -1.84
N ALA A 71 -25.02 -26.21 -2.03
CA ALA A 71 -25.00 -25.19 -3.06
C ALA A 71 -24.85 -23.82 -2.39
N SER A 72 -24.02 -22.94 -2.94
CA SER A 72 -23.85 -21.58 -2.45
C SER A 72 -23.95 -20.54 -3.57
N MET A 73 -24.32 -19.31 -3.20
CA MET A 73 -24.35 -18.15 -4.09
C MET A 73 -23.87 -16.90 -3.36
N SER A 74 -23.07 -16.11 -4.05
CA SER A 74 -22.47 -14.87 -3.54
C SER A 74 -23.29 -13.64 -3.91
N HIS A 75 -23.44 -12.71 -3.00
CA HIS A 75 -24.10 -11.42 -3.18
C HIS A 75 -23.21 -10.30 -2.65
N PHE A 76 -23.18 -9.13 -3.30
CA PHE A 76 -22.29 -8.04 -2.94
C PHE A 76 -23.07 -6.81 -2.46
N LEU A 77 -22.76 -6.37 -1.24
CA LEU A 77 -23.20 -5.08 -0.72
C LEU A 77 -22.10 -4.05 -0.93
N HIS A 78 -22.47 -2.95 -1.57
CA HIS A 78 -21.67 -1.75 -1.73
C HIS A 78 -22.31 -0.60 -0.99
N ILE A 79 -21.51 0.18 -0.27
CA ILE A 79 -21.98 1.33 0.46
C ILE A 79 -21.63 2.58 -0.34
N ARG A 80 -22.65 3.41 -0.59
CA ARG A 80 -22.50 4.67 -1.30
C ARG A 80 -21.73 5.64 -0.43
N GLY A 81 -20.78 6.34 -1.02
CA GLY A 81 -19.92 7.26 -0.29
C GLY A 81 -19.10 8.12 -1.23
N ALA A 82 -18.29 9.01 -0.67
CA ALA A 82 -17.37 9.81 -1.48
C ALA A 82 -16.34 8.91 -2.19
N PRO A 83 -15.89 9.28 -3.40
CA PRO A 83 -14.80 8.56 -4.05
C PRO A 83 -13.54 8.54 -3.19
N VAL A 84 -12.91 7.38 -3.05
CA VAL A 84 -11.62 7.24 -2.37
C VAL A 84 -10.52 7.37 -3.40
N ILE A 85 -9.56 8.25 -3.16
CA ILE A 85 -8.47 8.56 -4.08
C ILE A 85 -7.13 8.27 -3.42
N THR A 86 -6.29 7.49 -4.10
CA THR A 86 -4.90 7.21 -3.73
C THR A 86 -3.97 7.70 -4.83
N VAL A 87 -2.98 8.50 -4.45
CA VAL A 87 -1.94 9.08 -5.32
C VAL A 87 -0.60 9.09 -4.58
N PRO A 88 0.55 9.09 -5.27
CA PRO A 88 1.83 9.36 -4.63
C PRO A 88 1.86 10.78 -4.05
N ALA A 89 2.63 11.02 -2.99
CA ALA A 89 2.80 12.36 -2.44
C ALA A 89 3.59 13.26 -3.41
N GLU A 90 4.64 12.71 -3.99
CA GLU A 90 5.55 13.42 -4.88
C GLU A 90 6.02 12.51 -6.03
N VAL A 91 6.36 13.11 -7.15
CA VAL A 91 6.97 12.45 -8.32
C VAL A 91 8.14 13.32 -8.78
N THR A 92 9.30 12.71 -9.04
CA THR A 92 10.50 13.42 -9.51
C THR A 92 10.91 12.96 -10.91
N ALA A 93 11.18 13.91 -11.81
CA ALA A 93 11.61 13.61 -13.17
C ALA A 93 12.56 14.65 -13.76
N GLY A 94 13.43 14.19 -14.67
CA GLY A 94 14.37 15.04 -15.38
C GLY A 94 13.72 15.78 -16.54
N THR A 95 14.26 16.95 -16.89
CA THR A 95 13.85 17.69 -18.10
C THR A 95 14.11 16.84 -19.35
N GLY A 96 13.16 16.81 -20.29
CA GLY A 96 13.20 16.01 -21.51
C GLY A 96 12.76 14.56 -21.33
N GLU A 97 12.61 14.06 -20.10
CA GLU A 97 12.14 12.71 -19.84
C GLU A 97 10.63 12.57 -20.06
N SER A 98 10.17 11.32 -20.12
CA SER A 98 8.75 11.00 -19.97
C SER A 98 8.49 10.51 -18.55
N THR A 99 7.39 10.96 -17.95
CA THR A 99 7.00 10.58 -16.58
C THR A 99 5.48 10.43 -16.48
N GLU A 100 5.02 9.80 -15.41
CA GLU A 100 3.60 9.52 -15.16
C GLU A 100 3.26 9.82 -13.69
N ILE A 101 2.06 10.38 -13.48
CA ILE A 101 1.39 10.41 -12.18
C ILE A 101 0.21 9.44 -12.22
N SER A 102 0.25 8.39 -11.39
CA SER A 102 -0.82 7.40 -11.27
C SER A 102 -1.79 7.80 -10.15
N CYS A 103 -3.09 7.77 -10.45
CA CYS A 103 -4.17 8.01 -9.52
C CYS A 103 -5.11 6.81 -9.51
N HIS A 104 -5.35 6.22 -8.33
CA HIS A 104 -6.27 5.12 -8.15
C HIS A 104 -7.53 5.62 -7.46
N ILE A 105 -8.69 5.37 -8.08
CA ILE A 105 -9.98 5.87 -7.62
C ILE A 105 -10.95 4.70 -7.44
N SER A 106 -11.54 4.56 -6.26
CA SER A 106 -12.69 3.69 -6.03
C SER A 106 -13.87 4.54 -5.52
N GLY A 107 -15.07 4.00 -5.60
CA GLY A 107 -16.26 4.72 -5.14
C GLY A 107 -17.53 4.24 -5.82
N ARG A 108 -18.65 4.44 -5.12
CA ARG A 108 -20.00 4.07 -5.55
C ARG A 108 -20.94 5.24 -5.25
N PRO A 109 -21.87 5.59 -6.15
CA PRO A 109 -22.21 4.90 -7.41
C PRO A 109 -21.16 5.04 -8.54
N LYS A 110 -21.25 4.19 -9.56
CA LYS A 110 -20.50 4.35 -10.83
C LYS A 110 -21.44 4.95 -11.91
N PRO A 111 -20.92 5.62 -12.96
CA PRO A 111 -19.52 5.87 -13.29
C PRO A 111 -18.89 7.01 -12.48
N LEU A 112 -17.56 6.98 -12.37
CA LEU A 112 -16.77 8.04 -11.75
C LEU A 112 -16.33 9.04 -12.83
N GLU A 113 -16.58 10.32 -12.60
CA GLU A 113 -16.02 11.41 -13.38
C GLU A 113 -14.67 11.82 -12.79
N ILE A 114 -13.59 11.72 -13.57
CA ILE A 114 -12.22 12.00 -13.10
C ILE A 114 -11.63 13.15 -13.92
N ARG A 115 -11.06 14.14 -13.21
CA ARG A 115 -10.46 15.34 -13.79
C ARG A 115 -9.11 15.64 -13.15
N TRP A 116 -8.19 16.14 -13.96
CA TRP A 116 -6.88 16.61 -13.52
C TRP A 116 -6.78 18.12 -13.64
N THR A 117 -6.16 18.75 -12.64
CA THR A 117 -5.81 20.17 -12.64
C THR A 117 -4.35 20.34 -12.24
N LYS A 118 -3.74 21.45 -12.67
CA LYS A 118 -2.43 21.91 -12.22
C LYS A 118 -2.61 23.27 -11.57
N ASP A 119 -2.13 23.41 -10.34
CA ASP A 119 -2.15 24.66 -9.58
C ASP A 119 -3.55 25.32 -9.54
N GLY A 120 -4.60 24.48 -9.52
CA GLY A 120 -6.01 24.87 -9.51
C GLY A 120 -6.66 25.03 -10.90
N GLU A 121 -5.88 25.07 -11.97
CA GLU A 121 -6.37 25.29 -13.33
C GLU A 121 -6.48 23.99 -14.15
N PRO A 122 -7.43 23.90 -15.11
CA PRO A 122 -7.53 22.76 -16.01
C PRO A 122 -6.25 22.55 -16.84
N LEU A 123 -5.85 21.29 -17.03
CA LEU A 123 -4.70 20.97 -17.87
C LEU A 123 -4.94 21.31 -19.34
N ASN A 124 -3.90 21.82 -19.99
CA ASN A 124 -3.92 22.08 -21.43
C ASN A 124 -3.30 20.91 -22.20
N TYR A 125 -4.13 20.15 -22.91
CA TYR A 125 -3.71 18.99 -23.70
C TYR A 125 -3.32 19.33 -25.15
N ALA A 126 -3.42 20.60 -25.59
CA ALA A 126 -3.27 20.99 -26.99
C ALA A 126 -1.89 20.67 -27.59
N SER A 127 -0.85 20.65 -26.75
CA SER A 127 0.51 20.31 -27.21
C SER A 127 0.72 18.80 -27.47
N GLY A 128 -0.18 17.94 -27.00
CA GLY A 128 -0.04 16.48 -27.06
C GLY A 128 1.04 15.88 -26.15
N ARG A 129 1.84 16.72 -25.45
CA ARG A 129 2.88 16.29 -24.50
C ARG A 129 2.29 15.74 -23.20
N THR A 130 1.18 16.32 -22.76
CA THR A 130 0.42 15.89 -21.58
C THR A 130 -0.79 15.10 -22.04
N GLN A 131 -1.00 13.90 -21.49
CA GLN A 131 -2.13 13.03 -21.86
C GLN A 131 -2.67 12.32 -20.63
N VAL A 132 -3.99 12.09 -20.62
CA VAL A 132 -4.66 11.33 -19.56
C VAL A 132 -5.18 10.02 -20.15
N HIS A 133 -4.86 8.92 -19.49
CA HIS A 133 -5.38 7.59 -19.82
C HIS A 133 -6.15 7.05 -18.62
N GLN A 134 -7.42 6.69 -18.83
CA GLN A 134 -8.27 6.11 -17.80
C GLN A 134 -8.46 4.62 -18.10
N ILE A 135 -8.10 3.78 -17.13
CA ILE A 135 -8.12 2.33 -17.24
C ILE A 135 -9.16 1.82 -16.24
N PRO A 136 -10.36 1.41 -16.70
CA PRO A 136 -11.33 0.76 -15.84
C PRO A 136 -10.78 -0.58 -15.33
N ARG A 137 -10.92 -0.82 -14.03
CA ARG A 137 -10.68 -2.12 -13.37
C ARG A 137 -11.98 -2.62 -12.77
N LEU A 138 -11.99 -3.87 -12.28
CA LEU A 138 -13.19 -4.51 -11.74
C LEU A 138 -13.84 -3.67 -10.61
N TYR A 139 -13.05 -3.24 -9.63
CA TYR A 139 -13.53 -2.49 -8.45
C TYR A 139 -13.08 -1.02 -8.39
N ARG A 140 -12.19 -0.57 -9.29
CA ARG A 140 -11.61 0.78 -9.28
C ARG A 140 -11.36 1.32 -10.69
N VAL A 141 -10.99 2.59 -10.80
CA VAL A 141 -10.47 3.22 -12.02
C VAL A 141 -9.06 3.69 -11.74
N GLU A 142 -8.15 3.42 -12.66
CA GLU A 142 -6.78 3.94 -12.63
C GLU A 142 -6.69 5.07 -13.66
N SER A 143 -6.38 6.29 -13.24
CA SER A 143 -6.15 7.43 -14.13
C SER A 143 -4.68 7.80 -14.12
N ARG A 144 -4.08 7.78 -15.31
CA ARG A 144 -2.65 8.04 -15.52
C ARG A 144 -2.49 9.37 -16.24
N LEU A 145 -1.85 10.32 -15.59
CA LEU A 145 -1.44 11.58 -16.19
C LEU A 145 0.01 11.45 -16.67
N THR A 146 0.19 11.39 -17.98
CA THR A 146 1.48 11.14 -18.63
C THR A 146 2.03 12.42 -19.25
N PHE A 147 3.35 12.59 -19.15
CA PHE A 147 4.10 13.69 -19.72
C PHE A 147 5.16 13.12 -20.67
N LYS A 148 5.31 13.75 -21.84
CA LYS A 148 6.38 13.51 -22.81
C LYS A 148 7.18 14.79 -22.98
N ASP A 149 8.50 14.69 -23.07
CA ASP A 149 9.38 15.87 -23.18
C ASP A 149 9.09 16.86 -22.03
N LEU A 150 9.36 16.41 -20.80
CA LEU A 150 9.05 17.17 -19.59
C LEU A 150 9.82 18.48 -19.54
N ARG A 151 9.14 19.58 -19.21
CA ARG A 151 9.74 20.93 -19.14
C ARG A 151 9.66 21.46 -17.72
N ASP A 152 10.48 22.47 -17.43
CA ASP A 152 10.44 23.17 -16.14
C ASP A 152 9.07 23.78 -15.85
N THR A 153 8.37 24.22 -16.91
CA THR A 153 7.00 24.74 -16.82
C THR A 153 5.97 23.67 -16.46
N ASP A 154 6.33 22.38 -16.54
CA ASP A 154 5.45 21.28 -16.17
C ASP A 154 5.56 20.98 -14.66
N MET A 155 6.60 21.43 -13.95
CA MET A 155 6.70 21.28 -12.49
C MET A 155 5.59 22.04 -11.75
N GLY A 156 5.07 21.48 -10.66
CA GLY A 156 3.98 22.08 -9.88
C GLY A 156 3.11 21.05 -9.15
N ILE A 157 1.97 21.51 -8.62
CA ILE A 157 1.04 20.66 -7.87
C ILE A 157 -0.10 20.23 -8.78
N TYR A 158 -0.27 18.92 -8.92
CA TYR A 158 -1.33 18.31 -9.72
C TYR A 158 -2.40 17.74 -8.80
N ASN A 159 -3.67 18.03 -9.09
CA ASN A 159 -4.79 17.43 -8.34
C ASN A 159 -5.55 16.44 -9.21
N CYS A 160 -5.70 15.21 -8.69
CA CYS A 160 -6.63 14.22 -9.21
C CYS A 160 -7.95 14.37 -8.45
N THR A 161 -9.00 14.77 -9.16
CA THR A 161 -10.33 14.97 -8.59
C THR A 161 -11.29 13.94 -9.19
N ALA A 162 -12.06 13.27 -8.34
CA ALA A 162 -13.08 12.31 -8.74
C ALA A 162 -14.44 12.64 -8.14
N SER A 163 -15.49 12.47 -8.93
CA SER A 163 -16.88 12.65 -8.53
C SER A 163 -17.74 11.46 -8.95
N ASN A 164 -18.67 11.05 -8.09
CA ASN A 164 -19.69 10.05 -8.39
C ASN A 164 -21.12 10.64 -8.44
N GLY A 165 -21.24 11.96 -8.58
CA GLY A 165 -22.51 12.68 -8.56
C GLY A 165 -23.10 12.90 -7.16
N MET A 166 -22.72 12.09 -6.17
CA MET A 166 -23.12 12.29 -4.77
C MET A 166 -22.11 13.14 -4.00
N ALA A 167 -20.82 12.89 -4.22
CA ALA A 167 -19.73 13.59 -3.55
C ALA A 167 -18.51 13.68 -4.46
N THR A 168 -17.60 14.59 -4.13
CA THR A 168 -16.35 14.83 -4.84
C THR A 168 -15.19 14.71 -3.86
N SER A 169 -14.12 14.05 -4.29
CA SER A 169 -12.86 13.98 -3.55
C SER A 169 -11.72 14.44 -4.43
N SER A 170 -10.67 14.98 -3.81
CA SER A 170 -9.48 15.46 -4.51
C SER A 170 -8.22 15.15 -3.70
N LYS A 171 -7.16 14.74 -4.39
CA LYS A 171 -5.83 14.54 -3.81
C LYS A 171 -4.76 15.16 -4.70
N SER A 172 -3.75 15.72 -4.04
CA SER A 172 -2.66 16.46 -4.68
C SER A 172 -1.38 15.63 -4.76
N VAL A 173 -0.61 15.85 -5.83
CA VAL A 173 0.72 15.27 -6.06
C VAL A 173 1.67 16.39 -6.48
N HIS A 174 2.87 16.44 -5.89
CA HIS A 174 3.89 17.40 -6.29
C HIS A 174 4.80 16.80 -7.36
N LEU A 175 4.79 17.35 -8.58
CA LEU A 175 5.78 17.02 -9.61
C LEU A 175 6.98 17.95 -9.48
N LYS A 176 8.11 17.40 -9.06
CA LYS A 176 9.36 18.13 -8.83
C LYS A 176 10.41 17.76 -9.87
N ARG A 177 11.33 18.69 -10.10
CA ARG A 177 12.54 18.38 -10.88
C ARG A 177 13.35 17.36 -10.09
N ARG A 178 13.79 16.31 -10.76
CA ARG A 178 14.74 15.35 -10.19
C ARG A 178 16.03 16.09 -9.80
N GLY A 179 16.31 16.15 -8.50
CA GLY A 179 17.50 16.78 -7.94
C GLY A 179 18.76 15.95 -8.18
N VAL A 180 19.94 16.56 -8.00
CA VAL A 180 21.23 15.82 -8.00
C VAL A 180 21.24 14.78 -6.87
N THR A 181 20.57 15.09 -5.77
CA THR A 181 20.26 14.19 -4.64
C THR A 181 19.46 12.96 -5.08
N ASP A 182 18.52 13.11 -6.01
CA ASP A 182 17.66 12.02 -6.49
C ASP A 182 18.36 11.16 -7.55
N ILE A 183 19.30 11.74 -8.31
CA ILE A 183 20.12 11.02 -9.31
C ILE A 183 21.20 10.17 -8.62
N LEU A 184 21.71 10.64 -7.48
CA LEU A 184 22.78 10.01 -6.73
C LEU A 184 22.31 9.29 -5.46
N GLY A 185 21.02 9.39 -5.09
CA GLY A 185 20.46 8.80 -3.87
C GLY A 185 20.87 9.47 -2.56
N PHE A 186 21.39 10.70 -2.57
CA PHE A 186 21.89 11.39 -1.37
C PHE A 186 20.87 12.38 -0.83
N SER A 187 20.34 12.19 0.38
CA SER A 187 19.45 13.16 1.04
C SER A 187 20.16 14.23 1.90
N ASP A 188 21.49 14.22 2.07
CA ASP A 188 22.18 15.23 2.88
C ASP A 188 23.52 15.68 2.26
N VAL A 189 23.55 16.90 1.71
CA VAL A 189 24.81 17.65 1.54
C VAL A 189 24.78 18.82 2.50
N TYR A 190 25.46 18.68 3.63
CA TYR A 190 25.81 19.81 4.46
C TYR A 190 26.71 20.75 3.65
N ALA A 191 26.27 21.99 3.46
CA ALA A 191 27.14 23.04 2.97
C ALA A 191 28.30 23.19 3.97
N VAL A 192 29.51 22.80 3.58
CA VAL A 192 30.72 23.08 4.36
C VAL A 192 30.99 24.58 4.20
N SER A 193 30.61 25.37 5.20
CA SER A 193 31.04 26.75 5.30
C SER A 193 32.55 26.77 5.53
N THR A 194 33.30 27.41 4.63
CA THR A 194 34.72 27.69 4.86
C THR A 194 34.84 28.81 5.89
N GLU A 195 35.04 28.45 7.16
CA GLU A 195 35.50 29.43 8.15
C GLU A 195 36.95 29.81 7.87
N LYS A 196 37.16 31.12 7.76
CA LYS A 196 38.46 31.77 7.64
C LYS A 196 39.32 31.46 8.86
N ALA A 197 40.41 30.72 8.69
CA ALA A 197 41.50 30.73 9.67
C ALA A 197 42.31 32.04 9.50
N GLN A 198 42.26 32.91 10.52
CA GLN A 198 43.11 34.09 10.67
C GLN A 198 44.30 33.78 11.61
N GLY A 199 45.52 34.06 11.12
CA GLY A 199 46.74 34.44 11.87
C GLY A 199 47.59 33.30 12.47
N LEU A 200 48.83 33.03 11.96
CA LEU A 200 50.15 33.67 12.24
C LEU A 200 50.82 33.07 13.51
N GLU A 201 52.04 32.50 13.53
CA GLU A 201 53.36 32.92 13.01
C GLU A 201 54.35 31.72 12.83
N THR A 202 55.11 31.65 11.70
CA THR A 202 56.60 31.69 11.48
C THR A 202 57.48 30.65 12.21
N LEU A 203 58.56 30.01 11.70
CA LEU A 203 59.53 30.12 10.58
C LEU A 203 59.81 28.67 10.07
N GLN A 204 60.39 28.32 8.92
CA GLN A 204 61.62 28.80 8.28
C GLN A 204 61.77 28.12 6.89
N GLU A 205 62.30 28.84 5.90
CA GLU A 205 62.67 28.35 4.56
C GLU A 205 63.73 27.23 4.62
N ILE A 206 63.69 26.27 3.67
CA ILE A 206 64.87 25.73 2.95
C ILE A 206 64.40 25.08 1.64
N ASP A 207 64.84 25.71 0.55
CA ASP A 207 65.41 25.19 -0.71
C ASP A 207 64.74 24.05 -1.52
N THR A 208 64.39 24.39 -2.75
CA THR A 208 64.11 23.43 -3.84
C THR A 208 65.41 22.78 -4.35
N PRO A 209 65.32 21.60 -4.98
CA PRO A 209 65.67 21.61 -6.39
C PRO A 209 64.75 20.77 -7.29
N LYS A 210 64.64 21.24 -8.53
CA LYS A 210 64.09 20.52 -9.69
C LYS A 210 64.94 19.28 -10.02
N THR A 211 64.32 18.30 -10.70
CA THR A 211 64.67 17.79 -12.06
C THR A 211 64.53 16.25 -12.22
N SER A 212 63.65 15.87 -13.15
CA SER A 212 63.73 14.81 -14.20
C SER A 212 63.95 13.31 -13.91
N THR A 213 62.95 12.53 -14.36
CA THR A 213 62.98 11.25 -15.13
C THR A 213 64.06 10.19 -14.88
N HIS A 214 63.64 8.93 -14.66
CA HIS A 214 64.01 7.79 -15.53
C HIS A 214 63.15 6.54 -15.25
N ASN A 215 62.71 5.90 -16.33
CA ASN A 215 62.09 4.57 -16.38
C ASN A 215 63.12 3.48 -16.02
N LEU A 216 62.76 2.52 -15.17
CA LEU A 216 63.27 1.15 -15.20
C LEU A 216 62.19 0.17 -14.71
N VAL A 217 61.84 -0.78 -15.58
CA VAL A 217 61.01 -1.97 -15.29
C VAL A 217 61.88 -3.03 -14.61
N PRO A 218 61.34 -3.78 -13.65
CA PRO A 218 61.42 -5.25 -13.74
C PRO A 218 60.08 -5.94 -13.43
N SER A 219 59.84 -7.05 -14.14
CA SER A 219 58.76 -8.02 -13.98
C SER A 219 59.35 -9.31 -13.35
N PRO A 220 58.57 -10.37 -13.06
CA PRO A 220 57.42 -10.50 -12.16
C PRO A 220 57.67 -11.59 -11.10
N ASP A 221 57.07 -11.51 -9.91
CA ASP A 221 56.71 -12.74 -9.18
C ASP A 221 55.56 -12.55 -8.18
N LYS A 222 54.44 -13.18 -8.56
CA LYS A 222 53.44 -13.88 -7.74
C LYS A 222 53.13 -13.32 -6.34
N ILE A 223 52.14 -12.43 -6.29
CA ILE A 223 51.22 -12.38 -5.15
C ILE A 223 49.84 -12.79 -5.64
N ARG A 224 49.38 -13.89 -5.05
CA ARG A 224 48.07 -14.54 -5.14
C ARG A 224 46.94 -13.50 -5.14
N PRO A 225 45.92 -13.61 -6.02
CA PRO A 225 44.79 -12.68 -6.00
C PRO A 225 44.01 -12.89 -4.69
N PRO A 226 43.59 -11.83 -3.98
CA PRO A 226 42.44 -11.94 -3.12
C PRO A 226 41.25 -12.30 -4.02
N SER A 227 40.59 -13.39 -3.62
CA SER A 227 39.37 -13.93 -4.17
C SER A 227 38.41 -12.83 -4.61
N ARG A 228 38.05 -12.87 -5.89
CA ARG A 228 36.71 -12.56 -6.43
C ARG A 228 35.97 -11.52 -5.59
N ALA A 229 36.12 -10.25 -5.97
CA ALA A 229 35.11 -9.25 -5.67
C ALA A 229 33.75 -9.90 -5.96
N SER A 230 32.94 -10.10 -4.92
CA SER A 230 31.55 -10.47 -5.10
C SER A 230 30.96 -9.33 -5.91
N THR A 231 30.73 -9.60 -7.18
CA THR A 231 29.77 -8.88 -8.01
C THR A 231 28.51 -8.73 -7.15
N HIS A 232 28.31 -7.55 -6.55
CA HIS A 232 26.98 -7.18 -6.07
C HIS A 232 26.14 -7.16 -7.34
N SER A 233 25.31 -8.18 -7.47
CA SER A 233 24.36 -8.27 -8.54
C SER A 233 23.51 -7.01 -8.48
N ILE A 234 23.41 -6.33 -9.61
CA ILE A 234 22.48 -5.22 -9.87
C ILE A 234 20.99 -5.68 -9.76
N ASN A 235 20.72 -6.85 -9.14
CA ASN A 235 19.47 -7.60 -9.21
C ASN A 235 19.01 -8.19 -7.85
N SER A 236 19.33 -7.58 -6.70
CA SER A 236 18.64 -7.92 -5.45
C SER A 236 18.17 -6.66 -4.76
N THR A 237 16.84 -6.44 -4.74
CA THR A 237 16.23 -5.56 -3.76
C THR A 237 16.46 -6.16 -2.38
N ASP A 238 16.90 -5.33 -1.45
CA ASP A 238 16.94 -5.59 -0.03
C ASP A 238 15.65 -5.06 0.61
N ALA A 239 15.08 -5.80 1.53
CA ALA A 239 13.83 -5.43 2.18
C ALA A 239 13.88 -5.79 3.66
N PHE A 240 13.08 -5.12 4.48
CA PHE A 240 12.81 -5.51 5.86
C PHE A 240 11.33 -5.26 6.17
N VAL A 241 10.83 -5.82 7.27
CA VAL A 241 9.47 -5.60 7.72
C VAL A 241 9.49 -4.66 8.92
N GLU A 242 8.63 -3.66 8.89
CA GLU A 242 8.34 -2.78 10.01
C GLU A 242 6.95 -3.11 10.56
N VAL A 243 6.89 -3.46 11.85
CA VAL A 243 5.64 -3.72 12.57
C VAL A 243 5.41 -2.55 13.52
N ARG A 244 4.29 -1.85 13.35
CA ARG A 244 3.88 -0.74 14.19
C ARG A 244 2.66 -1.08 15.01
N PHE A 245 2.65 -0.69 16.27
CA PHE A 245 1.48 -0.71 17.11
C PHE A 245 1.48 0.53 18.01
N ALA A 246 0.43 1.35 17.91
CA ALA A 246 0.40 2.69 18.48
C ALA A 246 1.65 3.51 18.08
N ASP A 247 2.42 3.99 19.06
CA ASP A 247 3.66 4.76 18.84
C ASP A 247 4.92 3.88 18.78
N GLU A 248 4.79 2.56 19.01
CA GLU A 248 5.90 1.63 19.07
C GLU A 248 6.18 0.99 17.71
N VAL A 249 7.46 0.86 17.36
CA VAL A 249 7.90 0.37 16.05
C VAL A 249 8.99 -0.67 16.23
N GLN A 250 8.76 -1.87 15.69
CA GLN A 250 9.74 -2.96 15.64
C GLN A 250 10.09 -3.28 14.19
N LYS A 251 11.32 -3.76 13.96
CA LYS A 251 11.86 -3.99 12.62
C LYS A 251 12.58 -5.33 12.56
N THR A 252 12.43 -6.04 11.46
CA THR A 252 13.20 -7.26 11.18
C THR A 252 14.58 -6.93 10.63
N GLU A 253 15.40 -7.98 10.51
CA GLU A 253 16.63 -7.90 9.73
C GLU A 253 16.33 -7.71 8.25
N VAL A 254 17.31 -7.11 7.58
CA VAL A 254 17.27 -6.84 6.15
C VAL A 254 17.60 -8.11 5.38
N VAL A 255 16.75 -8.44 4.41
CA VAL A 255 16.89 -9.60 3.53
C VAL A 255 17.12 -9.13 2.10
N THR A 256 18.26 -9.51 1.52
CA THR A 256 18.60 -9.25 0.11
C THR A 256 18.03 -10.35 -0.78
N SER A 257 16.83 -10.16 -1.35
CA SER A 257 16.16 -11.13 -2.23
C SER A 257 15.07 -10.47 -3.08
N LEU A 258 14.87 -10.91 -4.32
CA LEU A 258 13.72 -10.53 -5.16
C LEU A 258 12.38 -11.09 -4.63
N SER A 259 12.42 -12.03 -3.69
CA SER A 259 11.26 -12.60 -3.00
C SER A 259 11.67 -12.91 -1.56
N PRO A 260 11.77 -11.87 -0.72
CA PRO A 260 12.21 -12.03 0.66
C PRO A 260 11.13 -12.75 1.47
N HIS A 261 11.57 -13.60 2.39
CA HIS A 261 10.71 -14.34 3.33
C HIS A 261 11.25 -14.11 4.73
N TRP A 262 10.34 -13.89 5.68
CA TRP A 262 10.65 -13.78 7.10
C TRP A 262 9.86 -14.86 7.82
N ASP A 263 10.51 -15.99 8.03
CA ASP A 263 9.95 -17.05 8.86
C ASP A 263 10.45 -16.79 10.28
N SER A 264 9.52 -16.50 11.21
CA SER A 264 9.69 -16.65 12.67
C SER A 264 10.10 -15.46 13.58
N ASP A 265 9.85 -14.21 13.21
CA ASP A 265 9.98 -13.10 14.18
C ASP A 265 8.72 -12.91 15.03
N LEU A 266 8.86 -13.00 16.36
CA LEU A 266 7.83 -12.62 17.33
C LEU A 266 8.01 -11.14 17.68
N PHE A 267 6.94 -10.34 17.54
CA PHE A 267 6.93 -8.91 17.86
C PHE A 267 6.13 -8.66 19.15
N PRO A 268 6.76 -8.67 20.33
CA PRO A 268 6.05 -8.46 21.59
C PRO A 268 5.76 -6.98 21.79
N PHE A 269 4.51 -6.62 22.04
CA PHE A 269 4.10 -5.26 22.43
C PHE A 269 3.52 -5.30 23.85
N ASP A 270 3.90 -4.34 24.70
CA ASP A 270 3.23 -4.12 25.98
C ASP A 270 2.03 -3.20 25.73
N THR A 271 0.83 -3.63 26.11
CA THR A 271 -0.42 -2.97 25.69
C THR A 271 -1.55 -3.18 26.69
N ASP A 272 -2.51 -2.27 26.67
CA ASP A 272 -3.76 -2.37 27.43
C ASP A 272 -5.00 -2.54 26.54
N GLU A 273 -6.13 -2.86 27.17
CA GLU A 273 -7.40 -3.11 26.51
C GLU A 273 -7.89 -1.90 25.69
N LYS A 274 -7.57 -0.68 26.13
CA LYS A 274 -7.98 0.56 25.47
C LYS A 274 -7.18 0.74 24.18
N GLN A 275 -5.86 0.56 24.22
CA GLN A 275 -4.99 0.65 23.05
C GLN A 275 -5.33 -0.41 22.01
N LEU A 276 -5.65 -1.64 22.43
CA LEU A 276 -6.11 -2.70 21.52
C LEU A 276 -7.44 -2.36 20.80
N SER A 277 -8.30 -1.55 21.43
CA SER A 277 -9.59 -1.15 20.84
C SER A 277 -9.52 0.08 19.92
N GLU A 278 -8.48 0.90 20.07
CA GLU A 278 -8.33 2.18 19.37
C GLU A 278 -7.22 2.15 18.29
N CYS A 279 -6.28 1.21 18.37
CA CYS A 279 -5.09 1.14 17.50
C CYS A 279 -5.07 -0.14 16.63
N TRP A 280 -4.43 -0.04 15.47
CA TRP A 280 -4.19 -1.18 14.56
C TRP A 280 -2.74 -1.65 14.68
N VAL A 281 -2.50 -2.95 14.50
CA VAL A 281 -1.14 -3.42 14.17
C VAL A 281 -0.94 -3.23 12.68
N GLN A 282 0.10 -2.50 12.29
CA GLN A 282 0.43 -2.25 10.90
C GLN A 282 1.75 -2.93 10.54
N PHE A 283 1.70 -3.84 9.57
CA PHE A 283 2.87 -4.43 8.94
C PHE A 283 3.19 -3.65 7.68
N ARG A 284 4.45 -3.26 7.51
CA ARG A 284 4.93 -2.57 6.33
C ARG A 284 6.12 -3.32 5.79
N VAL A 285 6.06 -3.74 4.54
CA VAL A 285 7.25 -4.21 3.82
C VAL A 285 7.98 -2.96 3.36
N MET A 286 9.16 -2.77 3.91
CA MET A 286 10.02 -1.63 3.66
C MET A 286 11.09 -2.06 2.67
N ASP A 287 11.32 -1.22 1.67
CA ASP A 287 12.52 -1.36 0.84
C ASP A 287 13.73 -0.94 1.69
N HIS A 288 14.83 -1.68 1.59
CA HIS A 288 16.08 -1.39 2.31
C HIS A 288 17.18 -0.88 1.38
N ASP A 289 16.86 -0.44 0.18
CA ASP A 289 17.94 0.05 -0.65
C ASP A 289 18.39 1.46 -0.19
N THR A 290 19.59 1.84 -0.60
CA THR A 290 20.15 3.15 -0.27
C THR A 290 19.37 4.31 -0.95
N TYR A 291 18.43 4.02 -1.86
CA TYR A 291 17.82 4.96 -2.79
C TYR A 291 16.34 5.26 -2.52
N SER A 292 15.62 4.40 -1.82
CA SER A 292 14.18 4.51 -1.52
C SER A 292 13.87 5.13 -0.16
N ALA A 293 14.92 5.47 0.62
CA ALA A 293 14.81 6.09 1.94
C ALA A 293 13.95 5.29 2.95
N ASN A 294 13.93 3.96 2.83
CA ASN A 294 13.00 3.08 3.55
C ASN A 294 11.54 3.48 3.32
N ASP A 295 11.10 3.55 2.07
CA ASP A 295 9.68 3.69 1.77
C ASP A 295 8.97 2.32 1.92
N ALA A 296 7.65 2.38 2.17
CA ALA A 296 6.87 1.15 2.29
C ALA A 296 6.40 0.71 0.91
N ILE A 297 6.95 -0.40 0.43
CA ILE A 297 6.54 -1.10 -0.77
C ILE A 297 5.13 -1.65 -0.60
N GLY A 298 4.76 -2.07 0.62
CA GLY A 298 3.43 -2.57 0.93
C GLY A 298 3.03 -2.42 2.39
N ARG A 299 1.72 -2.38 2.63
CA ARG A 299 1.17 -2.23 3.99
C ARG A 299 -0.06 -3.08 4.20
N VAL A 300 -0.10 -3.70 5.38
CA VAL A 300 -1.19 -4.50 5.88
C VAL A 300 -1.57 -3.99 7.26
N ASN A 301 -2.84 -3.72 7.48
CA ASN A 301 -3.35 -3.33 8.80
C ASN A 301 -4.20 -4.47 9.38
N LEU A 302 -3.98 -4.78 10.65
CA LEU A 302 -4.78 -5.71 11.44
C LEU A 302 -5.56 -4.93 12.49
N ASP A 303 -6.87 -5.14 12.52
CA ASP A 303 -7.73 -4.63 13.58
C ASP A 303 -7.61 -5.53 14.82
N CYS A 304 -7.19 -4.95 15.94
CA CYS A 304 -6.96 -5.65 17.20
C CYS A 304 -8.21 -5.73 18.09
N ASN A 305 -9.36 -5.20 17.67
CA ASN A 305 -10.62 -5.30 18.42
C ASN A 305 -10.98 -6.76 18.78
N ILE A 306 -10.62 -7.73 17.94
CA ILE A 306 -10.85 -9.15 18.22
C ILE A 306 -10.05 -9.69 19.42
N LEU A 307 -8.90 -9.08 19.73
CA LEU A 307 -8.09 -9.44 20.90
C LEU A 307 -8.70 -8.88 22.19
N VAL A 308 -9.37 -7.73 22.11
CA VAL A 308 -10.14 -7.16 23.23
C VAL A 308 -11.30 -8.07 23.61
N GLU A 309 -12.01 -8.62 22.62
CA GLU A 309 -13.08 -9.60 22.87
C GLU A 309 -12.52 -10.88 23.52
N LYS A 310 -11.36 -11.39 23.07
CA LYS A 310 -10.68 -12.52 23.73
C LYS A 310 -10.27 -12.23 25.17
N MET A 311 -9.70 -11.05 25.46
CA MET A 311 -9.31 -10.66 26.82
C MET A 311 -10.54 -10.56 27.75
N ARG A 312 -11.66 -10.03 27.25
CA ARG A 312 -12.94 -9.99 27.98
C ARG A 312 -13.55 -11.37 28.19
N MET A 313 -13.31 -12.32 27.28
CA MET A 313 -13.80 -13.70 27.38
C MET A 313 -12.90 -14.64 28.21
N GLN A 314 -11.66 -14.25 28.54
CA GLN A 314 -10.80 -15.04 29.45
C GLN A 314 -11.33 -15.14 30.89
N GLU A 315 -12.38 -14.39 31.25
CA GLU A 315 -13.12 -14.56 32.51
C GLU A 315 -14.20 -15.65 32.48
N MET A 316 -14.42 -16.32 31.33
CA MET A 316 -15.49 -17.31 31.18
C MET A 316 -15.05 -18.51 30.32
N GLU A 317 -14.77 -19.64 30.97
CA GLU A 317 -14.39 -20.91 30.34
C GLU A 317 -15.34 -21.32 29.19
N ARG A 318 -14.91 -21.12 27.94
CA ARG A 318 -15.21 -21.97 26.76
C ARG A 318 -14.41 -21.48 25.55
N LEU A 319 -13.35 -22.20 25.19
CA LEU A 319 -12.57 -21.98 23.98
C LEU A 319 -12.88 -23.11 22.99
N ASP A 320 -13.87 -22.88 22.12
CA ASP A 320 -14.11 -23.63 20.88
C ASP A 320 -14.57 -22.67 19.75
N GLU A 321 -14.26 -21.37 19.84
CA GLU A 321 -14.56 -20.40 18.78
C GLU A 321 -13.33 -20.18 17.87
N ILE A 322 -13.53 -20.39 16.57
CA ILE A 322 -12.58 -20.02 15.52
C ILE A 322 -12.65 -18.50 15.38
N HIS A 323 -11.60 -17.82 15.79
CA HIS A 323 -11.50 -16.36 15.66
C HIS A 323 -10.76 -16.00 14.37
N VAL A 324 -11.29 -15.02 13.65
CA VAL A 324 -10.82 -14.67 12.31
C VAL A 324 -10.26 -13.24 12.33
N LEU A 325 -8.97 -13.08 12.02
CA LEU A 325 -8.36 -11.76 11.85
C LEU A 325 -8.68 -11.20 10.46
N PRO A 326 -9.31 -10.02 10.38
CA PRO A 326 -9.43 -9.31 9.11
C PRO A 326 -8.08 -8.74 8.72
N ILE A 327 -7.55 -9.19 7.58
CA ILE A 327 -6.33 -8.65 6.99
C ILE A 327 -6.74 -7.76 5.82
N TYR A 328 -6.44 -6.47 5.96
CA TYR A 328 -6.71 -5.50 4.91
C TYR A 328 -5.43 -5.21 4.11
N ASP A 329 -5.39 -5.70 2.87
CA ASP A 329 -4.33 -5.37 1.92
C ASP A 329 -4.64 -4.01 1.27
N THR A 330 -3.92 -2.99 1.70
CA THR A 330 -4.10 -1.61 1.22
C THR A 330 -3.56 -1.37 -0.19
N LEU A 331 -2.69 -2.25 -0.72
CA LEU A 331 -2.12 -2.13 -2.07
C LEU A 331 -3.09 -2.66 -3.13
N ASN A 332 -3.67 -3.84 -2.86
CA ASN A 332 -4.58 -4.50 -3.78
C ASN A 332 -6.06 -4.22 -3.49
N GLY A 333 -6.36 -3.63 -2.33
CA GLY A 333 -7.73 -3.40 -1.86
C GLY A 333 -8.48 -4.70 -1.59
N GLY A 334 -7.74 -5.77 -1.31
CA GLY A 334 -8.25 -7.09 -0.99
C GLY A 334 -8.56 -7.22 0.50
N PHE A 335 -9.59 -7.98 0.82
CA PHE A 335 -9.94 -8.38 2.18
C PHE A 335 -9.74 -9.89 2.26
N GLU A 336 -8.84 -10.31 3.13
CA GLU A 336 -8.63 -11.73 3.43
C GLU A 336 -8.77 -11.97 4.92
N GLN A 337 -9.31 -13.14 5.27
CA GLN A 337 -9.62 -13.51 6.63
C GLN A 337 -8.79 -14.73 7.01
N TYR A 338 -8.00 -14.59 8.08
CA TYR A 338 -7.08 -15.62 8.53
C TYR A 338 -7.47 -16.12 9.92
N ASN A 339 -7.48 -17.44 10.09
CA ASN A 339 -7.77 -18.05 11.39
C ASN A 339 -6.62 -17.77 12.36
N LEU A 340 -6.94 -17.24 13.53
CA LEU A 340 -6.04 -17.20 14.67
C LEU A 340 -5.96 -18.61 15.26
N LEU A 341 -4.83 -19.28 15.05
CA LEU A 341 -4.48 -20.50 15.80
C LEU A 341 -4.14 -20.17 17.26
#